data_AF-A0A534RPF2-F1
#
_entry.id   AF-A0A534RPF2-F1
#
_cell.length_a   1.000
_cell.length_b   1.000
_cell.length_c   1.000
_cell.angle_alpha   90.00
_cell.angle_beta   90.00
_cell.angle_gamma   90.00
#
_symmetry.space_group_name_H-M   'P 1'
#
loop_
_entity.id
_entity.type
_entity.pdbx_description
1 polymer ?
#
loop_
_entity_poly.entity_id
_entity_poly.type
_entity_poly.pdbx_seq_one_letter_code
_entity_poly.pdbx_strand_id
1 'polypeptide(L)'
;YAATPLQNAGLTGAGRTIAVIARSDFNDSDVAAFGERFGAPIHFERRFVDPSNPPGIRPEPGEETEVLIDTQWSGALAPGAQVNVVLSRPAPQGDIPESLAEAVERRQGDIITLSFGLCEPSSPVIATELFDAFYAVGNALGQTILVASGDSGGTECLPGEPDLLAVNALASSPHAIAVGGTSFDLATDGSVPSPLVESVWNDVQGASGGGESVVFARPRYQLATLVAHTNGRAMPDVSVAASPDSPGYFMVQAGETRVIGGTSASAPSLASVLALVAEQMARATGTNGLGQLLPTLYRLGSEQMRGLRAPVFRDVATGTNAFDGHGGFPATTGFDLATGWGAPLADALAAAVTGPGRCEFDIGCMVPARGPKRRACTGEWLLEQDVFAARHGLPVSRQTCRDGDPECDVDGAADGRCTSNVGLCLNVFDVRSAFLNRKGVPVCEPGPVRRVTLLSPGAHTRDPVVAGNRDALQAALGALPTFPTSLRAACTATVPLEVPLGAGGRPGRLNLRVRIDGAHGPAMSRLTLVCLPP
;
A
#
# COMPACT_ATOMS: atom_id res chain seq x y z
N TYR A 1 -3.54 -13.71 -12.20
CA TYR A 1 -4.08 -12.72 -11.24
C TYR A 1 -5.55 -12.33 -11.47
N ALA A 2 -6.42 -13.25 -11.92
CA ALA A 2 -7.86 -12.99 -12.09
C ALA A 2 -8.22 -11.72 -12.89
N ALA A 3 -7.43 -11.40 -13.94
CA ALA A 3 -7.69 -10.26 -14.83
C ALA A 3 -8.76 -10.58 -15.90
N THR A 4 -8.91 -11.86 -16.26
CA THR A 4 -9.85 -12.32 -17.30
C THR A 4 -11.29 -11.86 -17.09
N PRO A 5 -11.88 -11.87 -15.88
CA PRO A 5 -13.22 -11.33 -15.66
C PRO A 5 -13.35 -9.84 -16.04
N LEU A 6 -12.34 -9.01 -15.73
CA LEU A 6 -12.33 -7.59 -16.12
C LEU A 6 -12.19 -7.44 -17.64
N GLN A 7 -11.29 -8.21 -18.26
CA GLN A 7 -11.10 -8.19 -19.72
C GLN A 7 -12.36 -8.64 -20.47
N ASN A 8 -13.04 -9.69 -20.00
CA ASN A 8 -14.31 -10.17 -20.54
C ASN A 8 -15.45 -9.15 -20.37
N ALA A 9 -15.36 -8.27 -19.35
CA ALA A 9 -16.25 -7.12 -19.18
C ALA A 9 -15.87 -5.92 -20.08
N GLY A 10 -14.89 -6.07 -20.98
CA GLY A 10 -14.47 -5.06 -21.93
C GLY A 10 -13.59 -3.97 -21.32
N LEU A 11 -12.88 -4.27 -20.23
CA LEU A 11 -11.84 -3.40 -19.69
C LEU A 11 -10.51 -3.76 -20.35
N THR A 12 -9.78 -2.74 -20.77
CA THR A 12 -8.49 -2.87 -21.46
C THR A 12 -7.43 -1.95 -20.86
N GLY A 13 -7.75 -1.17 -19.82
CA GLY A 13 -6.95 -0.05 -19.35
C GLY A 13 -7.19 1.23 -20.15
N ALA A 14 -8.26 1.28 -20.95
CA ALA A 14 -8.53 2.42 -21.84
C ALA A 14 -8.65 3.73 -21.06
N GLY A 15 -7.95 4.76 -21.53
CA GLY A 15 -7.94 6.08 -20.89
C GLY A 15 -7.15 6.14 -19.57
N ARG A 16 -6.36 5.11 -19.25
CA ARG A 16 -5.38 5.10 -18.16
C ARG A 16 -3.96 5.18 -18.72
N THR A 17 -3.05 5.73 -17.92
CA THR A 17 -1.62 5.83 -18.28
C THR A 17 -0.73 5.12 -17.26
N ILE A 18 0.32 4.45 -17.73
CA ILE A 18 1.35 3.83 -16.90
C ILE A 18 2.68 4.49 -17.24
N ALA A 19 3.38 5.08 -16.26
CA ALA A 19 4.72 5.60 -16.44
C ALA A 19 5.75 4.54 -16.04
N VAL A 20 6.63 4.18 -16.97
CA VAL A 20 7.80 3.32 -16.72
C VAL A 20 9.01 4.22 -16.49
N ILE A 21 9.62 4.15 -15.32
CA ILE A 21 10.81 4.94 -15.00
C ILE A 21 12.05 4.22 -15.51
N ALA A 22 12.78 4.85 -16.43
CA ALA A 22 13.93 4.24 -17.08
C ALA A 22 15.10 5.21 -17.26
N ARG A 23 16.29 4.65 -17.54
CA ARG A 23 17.52 5.38 -17.88
C ARG A 23 18.25 4.85 -19.11
N SER A 24 17.68 3.85 -19.79
CA SER A 24 18.13 3.35 -21.10
C SER A 24 16.97 3.36 -22.07
N ASP A 25 17.27 3.65 -23.33
CA ASP A 25 16.36 3.46 -24.45
C ASP A 25 16.33 1.98 -24.89
N PHE A 26 15.48 1.66 -25.87
CA PHE A 26 15.28 0.33 -26.46
C PHE A 26 14.83 0.43 -27.94
N ASN A 27 14.76 -0.69 -28.64
CA ASN A 27 14.29 -0.76 -30.03
C ASN A 27 12.77 -0.97 -30.12
N ASP A 28 12.07 -0.13 -30.90
CA ASP A 28 10.60 -0.24 -31.10
C ASP A 28 10.16 -1.60 -31.66
N SER A 29 11.00 -2.21 -32.50
CA SER A 29 10.74 -3.52 -33.09
C SER A 29 10.58 -4.62 -32.06
N ASP A 30 11.23 -4.50 -30.90
CA ASP A 30 11.16 -5.53 -29.85
C ASP A 30 9.81 -5.47 -29.14
N VAL A 31 9.32 -4.27 -28.80
CA VAL A 31 7.99 -4.08 -28.21
C VAL A 31 6.88 -4.46 -29.21
N ALA A 32 7.04 -4.11 -30.48
CA ALA A 32 6.10 -4.52 -31.54
C ALA A 32 6.07 -6.05 -31.70
N ALA A 33 7.23 -6.69 -31.78
CA ALA A 33 7.33 -8.15 -31.90
C ALA A 33 6.77 -8.89 -30.68
N PHE A 34 6.95 -8.35 -29.47
CA PHE A 34 6.28 -8.88 -28.27
C PHE A 34 4.76 -8.85 -28.43
N GLY A 35 4.20 -7.69 -28.81
CA GLY A 35 2.76 -7.54 -28.97
C GLY A 35 2.17 -8.46 -30.05
N GLU A 36 2.88 -8.66 -31.16
CA GLU A 36 2.50 -9.61 -32.21
C GLU A 36 2.53 -11.06 -31.75
N ARG A 37 3.58 -11.48 -31.03
CA ARG A 37 3.76 -12.89 -30.61
C ARG A 37 2.76 -13.32 -29.54
N PHE A 38 2.48 -12.42 -28.60
CA PHE A 38 1.67 -12.76 -27.42
C PHE A 38 0.26 -12.17 -27.45
N GLY A 39 -0.12 -11.51 -28.55
CA GLY A 39 -1.46 -10.93 -28.70
C GLY A 39 -1.71 -9.75 -27.77
N ALA A 40 -0.66 -9.02 -27.41
CA ALA A 40 -0.67 -7.94 -26.43
C ALA A 40 -0.04 -6.67 -27.03
N PRO A 41 -0.70 -6.00 -27.99
CA PRO A 41 -0.17 -4.78 -28.57
C PRO A 41 0.03 -3.72 -27.48
N ILE A 42 1.24 -3.16 -27.42
CA ILE A 42 1.60 -2.16 -26.41
C ILE A 42 1.56 -0.78 -27.05
N HIS A 43 0.67 0.08 -26.57
CA HIS A 43 0.68 1.50 -26.92
C HIS A 43 1.68 2.22 -26.03
N PHE A 44 2.83 2.63 -26.59
CA PHE A 44 3.85 3.32 -25.81
C PHE A 44 4.33 4.64 -26.44
N GLU A 45 4.84 5.54 -25.61
CA GLU A 45 5.49 6.79 -26.00
C GLU A 45 6.74 7.02 -25.14
N ARG A 46 7.84 7.47 -25.76
CA ARG A 46 9.03 7.92 -25.02
C ARG A 46 8.82 9.34 -24.50
N ARG A 47 9.03 9.53 -23.20
CA ARG A 47 8.98 10.82 -22.51
C ARG A 47 10.39 11.16 -22.01
N PHE A 48 11.16 11.82 -22.86
CA PHE A 48 12.51 12.27 -22.49
C PHE A 48 12.42 13.47 -21.55
N VAL A 49 13.13 13.42 -20.42
CA VAL A 49 13.28 14.59 -19.53
C VAL A 49 13.91 15.76 -20.30
N ASP A 50 14.89 15.46 -21.15
CA ASP A 50 15.50 16.41 -22.07
C ASP A 50 15.52 15.82 -23.49
N PRO A 51 14.53 16.19 -24.34
CA PRO A 51 14.48 15.71 -25.73
C PRO A 51 15.70 16.13 -26.57
N SER A 52 16.48 17.12 -26.14
CA SER A 52 17.69 17.55 -26.84
C SER A 52 18.92 16.70 -26.52
N ASN A 53 18.83 15.87 -25.47
CA ASN A 53 19.92 15.02 -24.99
C ASN A 53 19.39 13.67 -24.44
N PRO A 54 18.84 12.80 -25.32
CA PRO A 54 18.33 11.49 -24.90
C PRO A 54 19.46 10.52 -24.49
N PRO A 55 19.21 9.54 -23.59
CA PRO A 55 20.24 8.64 -23.06
C PRO A 55 20.73 7.60 -24.09
N GLY A 56 19.96 7.33 -25.14
CA GLY A 56 20.21 6.21 -26.05
C GLY A 56 20.11 4.84 -25.37
N ILE A 57 20.38 3.77 -26.11
CA ILE A 57 20.49 2.42 -25.52
C ILE A 57 21.82 2.34 -24.79
N ARG A 58 21.77 2.09 -23.48
CA ARG A 58 22.96 2.01 -22.63
C ARG A 58 23.78 0.75 -22.93
N PRO A 59 25.11 0.81 -22.84
CA PRO A 59 25.98 -0.33 -23.14
C PRO A 59 25.91 -1.44 -22.09
N GLU A 60 25.44 -1.15 -20.87
CA GLU A 60 25.19 -2.15 -19.84
C GLU A 60 24.00 -3.04 -20.26
N PRO A 61 24.19 -4.34 -20.56
CA PRO A 61 23.14 -5.17 -21.17
C PRO A 61 21.87 -5.31 -20.33
N GLY A 62 22.01 -5.20 -19.00
CA GLY A 62 20.88 -5.24 -18.08
C GLY A 62 19.94 -4.05 -18.25
N GLU A 63 20.42 -2.88 -18.67
CA GLU A 63 19.61 -1.67 -18.75
C GLU A 63 18.60 -1.70 -19.91
N GLU A 64 19.00 -2.22 -21.08
CA GLU A 64 18.07 -2.44 -22.19
C GLU A 64 17.05 -3.55 -21.84
N THR A 65 17.53 -4.62 -21.20
CA THR A 65 16.70 -5.73 -20.72
C THR A 65 15.62 -5.22 -19.75
N GLU A 66 16.01 -4.35 -18.82
CA GLU A 66 15.13 -3.77 -17.81
C GLU A 66 14.01 -2.91 -18.43
N VAL A 67 14.38 -1.94 -19.27
CA VAL A 67 13.37 -1.07 -19.89
C VAL A 67 12.43 -1.85 -20.81
N LEU A 68 12.90 -2.93 -21.45
CA LEU A 68 12.07 -3.80 -22.28
C LEU A 68 11.07 -4.62 -21.46
N ILE A 69 11.49 -5.24 -20.34
CA ILE A 69 10.55 -6.02 -19.51
C ILE A 69 9.49 -5.08 -18.93
N ASP A 70 9.92 -3.92 -18.43
CA ASP A 70 9.04 -2.93 -17.82
C ASP A 70 8.01 -2.42 -18.83
N THR A 71 8.45 -2.10 -20.05
CA THR A 71 7.56 -1.58 -21.10
C THR A 71 6.59 -2.64 -21.59
N GLN A 72 7.08 -3.86 -21.87
CA GLN A 72 6.26 -4.95 -22.42
C GLN A 72 5.21 -5.42 -21.43
N TRP A 73 5.58 -5.62 -20.16
CA TRP A 73 4.65 -6.14 -19.15
C TRP A 73 3.75 -5.08 -18.53
N SER A 74 4.12 -3.79 -18.59
CA SER A 74 3.20 -2.70 -18.21
C SER A 74 1.94 -2.67 -19.07
N GLY A 75 2.04 -2.96 -20.37
CA GLY A 75 0.87 -2.99 -21.27
C GLY A 75 0.26 -4.38 -21.47
N ALA A 76 0.91 -5.46 -21.02
CA ALA A 76 0.55 -6.82 -21.44
C ALA A 76 -0.86 -7.28 -21.06
N LEU A 77 -1.33 -6.93 -19.85
CA LEU A 77 -2.68 -7.29 -19.36
C LEU A 77 -3.71 -6.19 -19.63
N ALA A 78 -3.26 -4.97 -19.90
CA ALA A 78 -4.06 -3.78 -20.19
C ALA A 78 -3.66 -3.15 -21.53
N PRO A 79 -3.96 -3.80 -22.67
CA PRO A 79 -3.49 -3.38 -23.99
C PRO A 79 -4.06 -2.04 -24.46
N GLY A 80 -5.10 -1.50 -23.81
CA GLY A 80 -5.65 -0.18 -24.08
C GLY A 80 -5.06 0.94 -23.21
N ALA A 81 -4.19 0.62 -22.25
CA ALA A 81 -3.46 1.62 -21.47
C ALA A 81 -2.33 2.23 -22.30
N GLN A 82 -2.06 3.53 -22.09
CA GLN A 82 -0.91 4.20 -22.68
C GLN A 82 0.31 4.04 -21.75
N VAL A 83 1.38 3.44 -22.25
CA VAL A 83 2.65 3.29 -21.55
C VAL A 83 3.58 4.46 -21.88
N ASN A 84 3.88 5.29 -20.90
CA ASN A 84 4.81 6.40 -21.03
C ASN A 84 6.16 6.00 -20.46
N VAL A 85 7.14 5.72 -21.32
CA VAL A 85 8.50 5.38 -20.88
C VAL A 85 9.26 6.67 -20.60
N VAL A 86 9.44 6.99 -19.32
CA VAL A 86 10.05 8.25 -18.85
C VAL A 86 11.55 8.06 -18.71
N LEU A 87 12.31 8.73 -19.58
CA LEU A 87 13.75 8.51 -19.78
C LEU A 87 14.55 9.68 -19.23
N SER A 88 15.47 9.39 -18.31
CA SER A 88 16.40 10.37 -17.75
C SER A 88 17.39 10.89 -18.81
N ARG A 89 18.12 11.97 -18.49
CA ARG A 89 19.33 12.33 -19.27
C ARG A 89 20.41 11.24 -19.14
N PRO A 90 21.37 11.17 -20.09
CA PRO A 90 22.52 10.30 -19.96
C PRO A 90 23.29 10.54 -18.65
N ALA A 91 23.89 9.48 -18.12
CA ALA A 91 24.79 9.58 -16.98
C ALA A 91 26.10 10.32 -17.35
N PRO A 92 26.69 11.11 -16.43
CA PRO A 92 26.27 11.33 -15.05
C PRO A 92 25.31 12.53 -14.87
N GLN A 93 24.79 13.13 -15.95
CA GLN A 93 23.97 14.35 -15.88
C GLN A 93 22.53 14.10 -15.40
N GLY A 94 22.02 12.89 -15.60
CA GLY A 94 20.71 12.42 -15.14
C GLY A 94 20.73 10.93 -14.79
N ASP A 95 19.77 10.52 -13.97
CA ASP A 95 19.53 9.12 -13.57
C ASP A 95 18.07 9.00 -13.06
N ILE A 96 17.72 7.85 -12.47
CA ILE A 96 16.38 7.52 -11.96
C ILE A 96 15.67 8.64 -11.16
N PRO A 97 16.31 9.39 -10.23
CA PRO A 97 15.62 10.46 -9.51
C PRO A 97 15.02 11.53 -10.43
N GLU A 98 15.67 11.79 -11.57
CA GLU A 98 15.22 12.80 -12.53
C GLU A 98 14.02 12.32 -13.34
N SER A 99 14.05 11.10 -13.88
CA SER A 99 12.90 10.55 -14.62
C SER A 99 11.70 10.34 -13.71
N LEU A 100 11.91 9.95 -12.45
CA LEU A 100 10.83 9.90 -11.45
C LEU A 100 10.23 11.28 -11.17
N ALA A 101 11.06 12.30 -10.94
CA ALA A 101 10.57 13.66 -10.69
C ALA A 101 9.74 14.19 -11.87
N GLU A 102 10.22 14.01 -13.10
CA GLU A 102 9.48 14.37 -14.32
C GLU A 102 8.15 13.61 -14.46
N ALA A 103 8.15 12.30 -14.16
CA ALA A 103 6.94 11.48 -14.19
C ALA A 103 5.88 11.94 -13.19
N VAL A 104 6.31 12.36 -11.99
CA VAL A 104 5.44 12.89 -10.93
C VAL A 104 4.95 14.30 -11.29
N GLU A 105 5.86 15.24 -11.54
CA GLU A 105 5.55 16.65 -11.76
C GLU A 105 4.65 16.88 -12.98
N ARG A 106 4.86 16.12 -14.05
CA ARG A 106 4.03 16.21 -15.26
C ARG A 106 2.87 15.22 -15.29
N ARG A 107 2.67 14.44 -14.22
CA ARG A 107 1.65 13.40 -14.11
C ARG A 107 1.65 12.46 -15.33
N GLN A 108 2.83 11.94 -15.70
CA GLN A 108 3.02 11.08 -16.90
C GLN A 108 2.34 9.70 -16.77
N GLY A 109 1.87 9.31 -15.59
CA GLY A 109 1.17 8.05 -15.37
C GLY A 109 0.13 8.16 -14.26
N ASP A 110 -1.04 7.54 -14.41
CA ASP A 110 -1.93 7.24 -13.29
C ASP A 110 -1.28 6.21 -12.35
N ILE A 111 -0.43 5.35 -12.91
CA ILE A 111 0.42 4.40 -12.20
C ILE A 111 1.86 4.65 -12.63
N ILE A 112 2.81 4.63 -11.69
CA ILE A 112 4.25 4.70 -11.96
C ILE A 112 4.86 3.37 -11.51
N THR A 113 5.63 2.71 -12.37
CA THR A 113 6.40 1.49 -12.03
C THR A 113 7.89 1.79 -12.09
N LEU A 114 8.63 1.26 -11.11
CA LEU A 114 10.07 1.44 -10.95
C LEU A 114 10.73 0.12 -10.57
N SER A 115 11.61 -0.37 -11.44
CA SER A 115 12.31 -1.64 -11.26
C SER A 115 13.80 -1.42 -10.96
N PHE A 116 14.08 -0.51 -10.03
CA PHE A 116 15.44 -0.19 -9.58
C PHE A 116 15.54 -0.29 -8.07
N GLY A 117 16.76 -0.35 -7.56
CA GLY A 117 16.99 -0.39 -6.13
C GLY A 117 18.23 0.35 -5.64
N LEU A 118 18.19 0.63 -4.33
CA LEU A 118 19.31 1.14 -3.54
C LEU A 118 19.45 0.28 -2.29
N CYS A 119 20.67 0.14 -1.80
CA CYS A 119 20.94 -0.62 -0.60
C CYS A 119 20.58 0.20 0.65
N GLU A 120 19.46 -0.08 1.33
CA GLU A 120 19.01 0.79 2.43
C GLU A 120 20.03 0.96 3.56
N PRO A 121 20.72 -0.10 4.05
CA PRO A 121 21.71 0.04 5.11
C PRO A 121 22.98 0.82 4.69
N SER A 122 23.30 0.84 3.39
CA SER A 122 24.52 1.46 2.86
C SER A 122 24.29 2.81 2.17
N SER A 123 23.03 3.15 1.88
CA SER A 123 22.67 4.39 1.21
C SER A 123 22.52 5.54 2.21
N PRO A 124 22.86 6.78 1.84
CA PRO A 124 22.54 7.93 2.67
C PRO A 124 21.03 8.01 2.90
N VAL A 125 20.61 8.14 4.16
CA VAL A 125 19.19 8.25 4.57
C VAL A 125 18.43 9.30 3.74
N ILE A 126 19.08 10.43 3.45
CA ILE A 126 18.50 11.51 2.64
C ILE A 126 18.15 11.08 1.21
N ALA A 127 18.85 10.11 0.63
CA ALA A 127 18.53 9.59 -0.70
C ALA A 127 17.22 8.82 -0.63
N THR A 128 17.07 7.94 0.35
CA THR A 128 15.85 7.18 0.63
C THR A 128 14.65 8.09 0.92
N GLU A 129 14.83 9.11 1.78
CA GLU A 129 13.79 10.10 2.09
C GLU A 129 13.39 10.98 0.89
N LEU A 130 14.31 11.23 -0.06
CA LEU A 130 14.00 11.99 -1.28
C LEU A 130 13.00 11.25 -2.16
N PHE A 131 13.19 9.94 -2.36
CA PHE A 131 12.25 9.12 -3.12
C PHE A 131 10.87 9.08 -2.45
N ASP A 132 10.82 8.93 -1.13
CA ASP A 132 9.57 9.00 -0.36
C ASP A 132 8.82 10.31 -0.59
N ALA A 133 9.53 11.45 -0.62
CA ALA A 133 8.93 12.74 -0.90
C ALA A 133 8.33 12.82 -2.32
N PHE A 134 9.01 12.28 -3.34
CA PHE A 134 8.46 12.21 -4.70
C PHE A 134 7.20 11.33 -4.75
N TYR A 135 7.21 10.18 -4.09
CA TYR A 135 6.07 9.28 -4.06
C TYR A 135 4.87 9.90 -3.33
N ALA A 136 5.10 10.56 -2.19
CA ALA A 136 4.04 11.27 -1.46
C ALA A 136 3.39 12.38 -2.31
N VAL A 137 4.18 13.12 -3.09
CA VAL A 137 3.66 14.11 -4.04
C VAL A 137 2.87 13.42 -5.16
N GLY A 138 3.40 12.35 -5.76
CA GLY A 138 2.72 11.56 -6.78
C GLY A 138 1.37 11.04 -6.30
N ASN A 139 1.32 10.48 -5.10
CA ASN A 139 0.07 10.03 -4.49
C ASN A 139 -0.95 11.16 -4.31
N ALA A 140 -0.51 12.35 -3.88
CA ALA A 140 -1.37 13.51 -3.75
C ALA A 140 -1.90 14.03 -5.10
N LEU A 141 -1.19 13.73 -6.20
CA LEU A 141 -1.62 13.98 -7.58
C LEU A 141 -2.47 12.84 -8.17
N GLY A 142 -2.81 11.83 -7.36
CA GLY A 142 -3.61 10.67 -7.75
C GLY A 142 -2.82 9.56 -8.43
N GLN A 143 -1.49 9.59 -8.38
CA GLN A 143 -0.63 8.57 -8.97
C GLN A 143 -0.33 7.44 -7.96
N THR A 144 -0.43 6.20 -8.42
CA THR A 144 -0.03 5.03 -7.64
C THR A 144 1.38 4.63 -7.99
N ILE A 145 2.24 4.44 -6.99
CA ILE A 145 3.64 4.12 -7.20
C ILE A 145 3.87 2.65 -6.87
N LEU A 146 4.49 1.91 -7.80
CA LEU A 146 4.93 0.52 -7.66
C LEU A 146 6.44 0.47 -7.74
N VAL A 147 7.08 -0.27 -6.84
CA VAL A 147 8.52 -0.48 -6.86
C VAL A 147 8.83 -1.95 -6.63
N ALA A 148 9.69 -2.53 -7.47
CA ALA A 148 10.19 -3.90 -7.30
C ALA A 148 10.86 -4.05 -5.92
N SER A 149 10.49 -5.08 -5.16
CA SER A 149 10.97 -5.22 -3.78
C SER A 149 12.42 -5.69 -3.68
N GLY A 150 12.95 -6.31 -4.73
CA GLY A 150 14.30 -6.85 -4.79
C GLY A 150 14.36 -8.32 -5.20
N ASP A 151 15.54 -8.78 -5.60
CA ASP A 151 15.75 -10.11 -6.20
C ASP A 151 16.74 -10.98 -5.41
N SER A 152 17.20 -10.51 -4.24
CA SER A 152 18.24 -11.15 -3.43
C SER A 152 17.75 -11.51 -2.01
N GLY A 153 16.46 -11.79 -1.87
CA GLY A 153 15.86 -12.28 -0.62
C GLY A 153 15.90 -11.29 0.54
N GLY A 154 15.99 -11.81 1.78
CA GLY A 154 16.02 -10.96 2.98
C GLY A 154 17.36 -10.26 3.25
N THR A 155 18.42 -10.61 2.51
CA THR A 155 19.73 -9.94 2.58
C THR A 155 19.90 -8.86 1.51
N GLU A 156 19.04 -8.84 0.49
CA GLU A 156 18.99 -7.88 -0.60
C GLU A 156 20.37 -7.47 -1.13
N CYS A 157 20.81 -6.24 -0.84
CA CYS A 157 22.06 -5.64 -1.31
C CYS A 157 23.31 -6.06 -0.52
N LEU A 158 23.16 -6.95 0.46
CA LEU A 158 24.25 -7.57 1.22
C LEU A 158 24.34 -9.09 0.93
N PRO A 159 24.29 -9.52 -0.35
CA PRO A 159 24.34 -10.95 -0.65
C PRO A 159 25.71 -11.50 -0.22
N GLY A 160 25.70 -12.52 0.63
CA GLY A 160 26.91 -13.13 1.20
C GLY A 160 27.27 -12.68 2.64
N GLU A 161 26.50 -11.75 3.23
CA GLU A 161 26.55 -11.43 4.65
C GLU A 161 25.31 -12.06 5.34
N PRO A 162 25.34 -13.36 5.66
CA PRO A 162 24.14 -14.16 5.91
C PRO A 162 23.34 -13.78 7.15
N ASP A 163 23.96 -13.02 8.05
CA ASP A 163 23.38 -12.52 9.30
C ASP A 163 22.90 -11.06 9.18
N LEU A 164 23.11 -10.40 8.03
CA LEU A 164 22.74 -9.00 7.82
C LEU A 164 21.53 -8.89 6.88
N LEU A 165 20.42 -8.43 7.45
CA LEU A 165 19.22 -8.12 6.69
C LEU A 165 19.34 -6.78 5.98
N ALA A 166 18.80 -6.71 4.77
CA ALA A 166 18.65 -5.45 4.04
C ALA A 166 17.37 -5.48 3.20
N VAL A 167 16.92 -4.29 2.80
CA VAL A 167 15.78 -4.13 1.89
C VAL A 167 16.13 -3.13 0.80
N ASN A 168 15.38 -3.17 -0.31
CA ASN A 168 15.48 -2.15 -1.35
C ASN A 168 14.96 -0.82 -0.81
N ALA A 169 15.85 0.18 -0.67
CA ALA A 169 15.51 1.49 -0.14
C ALA A 169 14.48 2.25 -0.98
N LEU A 170 14.38 1.95 -2.28
CA LEU A 170 13.40 2.59 -3.16
C LEU A 170 11.99 2.04 -2.93
N ALA A 171 11.88 0.77 -2.51
CA ALA A 171 10.63 0.10 -2.20
C ALA A 171 10.22 0.23 -0.72
N SER A 172 11.17 0.55 0.16
CA SER A 172 10.92 0.65 1.61
C SER A 172 10.08 1.87 2.01
N SER A 173 9.83 2.80 1.08
CA SER A 173 8.97 3.96 1.32
C SER A 173 7.55 3.54 1.75
N PRO A 174 6.95 4.23 2.74
CA PRO A 174 5.55 4.07 3.10
C PRO A 174 4.56 4.66 2.08
N HIS A 175 5.04 5.24 0.97
CA HIS A 175 4.23 5.85 -0.08
C HIS A 175 4.29 5.08 -1.42
N ALA A 176 5.10 4.04 -1.51
CA ALA A 176 5.21 3.15 -2.67
C ALA A 176 4.79 1.72 -2.31
N ILE A 177 4.08 1.07 -3.24
CA ILE A 177 3.74 -0.34 -3.13
C ILE A 177 4.97 -1.15 -3.52
N ALA A 178 5.58 -1.79 -2.52
CA ALA A 178 6.65 -2.75 -2.71
C ALA A 178 6.06 -4.04 -3.28
N VAL A 179 6.47 -4.40 -4.50
CA VAL A 179 5.96 -5.56 -5.23
C VAL A 179 6.99 -6.68 -5.17
N GLY A 180 6.66 -7.74 -4.43
CA GLY A 180 7.50 -8.93 -4.32
C GLY A 180 7.18 -10.02 -5.32
N GLY A 181 7.82 -11.17 -5.10
CA GLY A 181 7.84 -12.30 -6.03
C GLY A 181 7.23 -13.59 -5.50
N THR A 182 6.43 -14.24 -6.32
CA THR A 182 5.91 -15.60 -6.12
C THR A 182 6.42 -16.56 -7.20
N SER A 183 6.29 -17.85 -6.94
CA SER A 183 6.52 -18.94 -7.88
C SER A 183 5.36 -19.93 -7.82
N PHE A 184 5.14 -20.68 -8.89
CA PHE A 184 4.21 -21.80 -8.92
C PHE A 184 4.54 -22.76 -10.05
N ASP A 185 4.13 -24.02 -9.89
CA ASP A 185 4.28 -25.02 -10.94
C ASP A 185 3.12 -24.95 -11.94
N LEU A 186 3.45 -24.99 -13.23
CA LEU A 186 2.47 -25.25 -14.28
C LEU A 186 2.02 -26.72 -14.25
N ALA A 187 0.80 -26.98 -14.70
CA ALA A 187 0.35 -28.34 -14.96
C ALA A 187 1.19 -28.99 -16.07
N THR A 188 1.16 -30.32 -16.19
CA THR A 188 1.97 -31.06 -17.18
C THR A 188 1.69 -30.68 -18.64
N ASP A 189 0.51 -30.09 -18.90
CA ASP A 189 0.11 -29.58 -20.21
C ASP A 189 0.46 -28.09 -20.43
N GLY A 190 1.19 -27.47 -19.50
CA GLY A 190 1.58 -26.06 -19.53
C GLY A 190 0.50 -25.09 -19.07
N SER A 191 -0.66 -25.57 -18.62
CA SER A 191 -1.73 -24.71 -18.11
C SER A 191 -1.47 -24.24 -16.68
N VAL A 192 -2.04 -23.09 -16.31
CA VAL A 192 -2.05 -22.63 -14.92
C VAL A 192 -3.00 -23.52 -14.12
N PRO A 193 -2.57 -24.13 -13.01
CA PRO A 193 -3.42 -25.01 -12.23
C PRO A 193 -4.63 -24.29 -11.63
N SER A 194 -5.72 -25.04 -11.39
CA SER A 194 -6.93 -24.53 -10.73
C SER A 194 -7.38 -25.54 -9.65
N PRO A 195 -7.34 -25.18 -8.36
CA PRO A 195 -6.88 -23.90 -7.82
C PRO A 195 -5.36 -23.72 -8.00
N LEU A 196 -4.93 -22.50 -8.37
CA LEU A 196 -3.51 -22.14 -8.36
C LEU A 196 -3.06 -21.90 -6.92
N VAL A 197 -1.98 -22.56 -6.53
CA VAL A 197 -1.28 -22.37 -5.26
C VAL A 197 0.10 -21.81 -5.58
N GLU A 198 0.43 -20.68 -4.98
CA GLU A 198 1.70 -20.00 -5.16
C GLU A 198 2.58 -20.21 -3.91
N SER A 199 3.90 -20.25 -4.11
CA SER A 199 4.93 -20.21 -3.07
C SER A 199 5.76 -18.93 -3.18
N VAL A 200 6.54 -18.61 -2.16
CA VAL A 200 7.57 -17.56 -2.25
C VAL A 200 8.49 -17.85 -3.44
N TRP A 201 8.83 -16.85 -4.25
CA TRP A 201 9.91 -17.01 -5.22
C TRP A 201 11.25 -17.09 -4.49
N ASN A 202 11.93 -18.24 -4.62
CA ASN A 202 13.28 -18.49 -4.16
C ASN A 202 13.86 -19.68 -4.94
N ASP A 203 14.71 -19.40 -5.91
CA ASP A 203 15.38 -20.37 -6.77
C ASP A 203 16.85 -19.98 -6.99
N VAL A 204 17.54 -20.66 -7.90
CA VAL A 204 18.98 -20.41 -8.15
C VAL A 204 19.26 -19.05 -8.80
N GLN A 205 18.23 -18.38 -9.32
CA GLN A 205 18.35 -17.11 -10.03
C GLN A 205 18.06 -15.90 -9.12
N GLY A 206 17.34 -16.12 -8.02
CA GLY A 206 17.04 -15.07 -7.05
C GLY A 206 15.96 -15.47 -6.05
N ALA A 207 15.60 -14.53 -5.19
CA ALA A 207 14.46 -14.66 -4.29
C ALA A 207 13.77 -13.31 -4.05
N SER A 208 12.47 -13.36 -3.74
CA SER A 208 11.65 -12.18 -3.44
C SER A 208 12.28 -11.31 -2.34
N GLY A 209 12.66 -10.07 -2.67
CA GLY A 209 13.15 -9.09 -1.71
C GLY A 209 12.08 -8.77 -0.67
N GLY A 210 12.47 -8.71 0.61
CA GLY A 210 11.50 -8.51 1.67
C GLY A 210 12.11 -8.50 3.07
N GLY A 211 11.50 -7.75 3.97
CA GLY A 211 12.02 -7.48 5.30
C GLY A 211 11.48 -6.19 5.88
N GLU A 212 12.26 -5.59 6.77
CA GLU A 212 11.87 -4.37 7.48
C GLU A 212 12.84 -3.24 7.20
N SER A 213 12.30 -2.07 6.91
CA SER A 213 13.10 -0.85 6.76
C SER A 213 13.79 -0.47 8.07
N VAL A 214 15.06 -0.11 7.99
CA VAL A 214 15.81 0.50 9.11
C VAL A 214 15.74 2.04 9.08
N VAL A 215 15.18 2.62 8.01
CA VAL A 215 15.02 4.07 7.81
C VAL A 215 13.61 4.53 8.15
N PHE A 216 12.61 3.90 7.55
CA PHE A 216 11.20 4.26 7.73
C PHE A 216 10.58 3.47 8.87
N ALA A 217 10.05 4.22 9.84
CA ALA A 217 9.19 3.64 10.88
C ALA A 217 7.94 3.02 10.24
N ARG A 218 7.35 2.05 10.95
CA ARG A 218 6.14 1.39 10.48
C ARG A 218 5.00 2.38 10.25
N PRO A 219 4.42 2.45 9.04
CA PRO A 219 3.32 3.36 8.73
C PRO A 219 2.02 2.95 9.44
N ARG A 220 1.09 3.90 9.52
CA ARG A 220 -0.19 3.77 10.23
C ARG A 220 -1.01 2.58 9.79
N TYR A 221 -1.15 2.42 8.48
CA TYR A 221 -1.95 1.34 7.91
C TYR A 221 -1.39 -0.03 8.27
N GLN A 222 -0.07 -0.17 8.43
CA GLN A 222 0.57 -1.41 8.90
C GLN A 222 0.42 -1.62 10.41
N LEU A 223 0.55 -0.57 11.22
CA LEU A 223 0.27 -0.66 12.67
C LEU A 223 -1.20 -1.02 12.93
N ALA A 224 -2.09 -0.58 12.05
CA ALA A 224 -3.52 -0.80 12.16
C ALA A 224 -3.92 -2.27 11.92
N THR A 225 -3.14 -3.01 11.14
CA THR A 225 -3.55 -4.29 10.54
C THR A 225 -2.61 -5.45 10.86
N LEU A 226 -1.32 -5.20 11.06
CA LEU A 226 -0.32 -6.24 11.27
C LEU A 226 -0.22 -6.58 12.76
N VAL A 227 -0.50 -7.84 13.08
CA VAL A 227 -0.41 -8.39 14.45
C VAL A 227 1.06 -8.62 14.85
N ALA A 228 1.96 -8.81 13.89
CA ALA A 228 3.38 -9.01 14.14
C ALA A 228 4.12 -7.72 14.54
N HIS A 229 5.07 -7.83 15.46
CA HIS A 229 5.93 -6.73 15.89
C HIS A 229 7.12 -6.54 14.93
N THR A 230 6.93 -5.82 13.82
CA THR A 230 8.02 -5.24 13.02
C THR A 230 8.51 -3.90 13.59
N ASN A 231 9.82 -3.65 13.60
CA ASN A 231 10.41 -2.41 14.09
C ASN A 231 10.31 -1.27 13.06
N GLY A 232 10.23 -1.59 11.77
CA GLY A 232 10.12 -0.62 10.66
C GLY A 232 8.99 -0.92 9.68
N ARG A 233 8.95 -0.17 8.58
CA ARG A 233 8.06 -0.43 7.43
C ARG A 233 8.35 -1.84 6.91
N ALA A 234 7.35 -2.70 6.98
CA ALA A 234 7.43 -4.11 6.57
C ALA A 234 7.15 -4.24 5.06
N MET A 235 7.94 -4.96 4.28
CA MET A 235 7.75 -5.15 2.83
C MET A 235 8.08 -6.59 2.39
N PRO A 236 7.57 -7.08 1.24
CA PRO A 236 6.70 -6.39 0.28
C PRO A 236 5.27 -6.17 0.79
N ASP A 237 4.47 -5.38 0.07
CA ASP A 237 3.05 -5.19 0.39
C ASP A 237 2.18 -6.29 -0.23
N VAL A 238 2.51 -6.64 -1.47
CA VAL A 238 1.87 -7.66 -2.30
C VAL A 238 2.92 -8.32 -3.17
N SER A 239 2.65 -9.52 -3.68
CA SER A 239 3.56 -10.20 -4.60
C SER A 239 2.83 -10.80 -5.79
N VAL A 240 3.47 -10.80 -6.94
CA VAL A 240 3.03 -11.55 -8.13
C VAL A 240 4.22 -12.38 -8.64
N ALA A 241 4.03 -13.16 -9.70
CA ALA A 241 5.05 -14.10 -10.16
C ALA A 241 6.35 -13.36 -10.45
N ALA A 242 7.47 -14.00 -10.15
CA ALA A 242 8.80 -13.47 -10.35
C ALA A 242 9.84 -14.52 -10.74
N SER A 243 9.57 -15.81 -10.50
CA SER A 243 10.54 -16.85 -10.87
C SER A 243 10.77 -16.88 -12.37
N PRO A 244 12.02 -16.87 -12.88
CA PRO A 244 12.30 -17.13 -14.29
C PRO A 244 12.04 -18.59 -14.69
N ASP A 245 11.97 -19.51 -13.72
CA ASP A 245 11.90 -20.95 -13.96
C ASP A 245 10.51 -21.54 -13.67
N SER A 246 9.74 -20.91 -12.77
CA SER A 246 8.47 -21.47 -12.27
C SER A 246 7.31 -20.45 -12.15
N PRO A 247 6.66 -20.09 -13.27
CA PRO A 247 7.21 -19.96 -14.62
C PRO A 247 7.74 -18.54 -14.87
N GLY A 248 8.71 -18.41 -15.77
CA GLY A 248 9.23 -17.10 -16.20
C GLY A 248 8.32 -16.30 -17.13
N TYR A 249 8.63 -15.00 -17.21
CA TYR A 249 8.00 -14.06 -18.11
C TYR A 249 8.67 -14.08 -19.48
N PHE A 250 7.87 -14.19 -20.53
CA PHE A 250 8.39 -13.96 -21.87
C PHE A 250 8.67 -12.48 -22.10
N MET A 251 9.75 -12.19 -22.81
CA MET A 251 10.11 -10.88 -23.31
C MET A 251 10.65 -11.03 -24.73
N VAL A 252 10.56 -9.99 -25.55
CA VAL A 252 11.34 -9.90 -26.80
C VAL A 252 12.45 -8.87 -26.67
N GLN A 253 13.66 -9.25 -27.06
CA GLN A 253 14.84 -8.37 -27.15
C GLN A 253 15.68 -8.78 -28.35
N ALA A 254 16.14 -7.81 -29.15
CA ALA A 254 16.86 -8.05 -30.39
C ALA A 254 16.13 -9.03 -31.33
N GLY A 255 14.80 -8.97 -31.35
CA GLY A 255 13.94 -9.87 -32.12
C GLY A 255 13.84 -11.30 -31.59
N GLU A 256 14.50 -11.68 -30.49
CA GLU A 256 14.45 -13.02 -29.91
C GLU A 256 13.52 -13.08 -28.70
N THR A 257 12.78 -14.18 -28.56
CA THR A 257 12.00 -14.43 -27.34
C THR A 257 12.94 -14.92 -26.24
N ARG A 258 12.92 -14.26 -25.10
CA ARG A 258 13.67 -14.58 -23.89
C ARG A 258 12.71 -14.89 -22.75
N VAL A 259 13.22 -15.58 -21.74
CA VAL A 259 12.53 -15.83 -20.48
C VAL A 259 13.30 -15.08 -19.39
N ILE A 260 12.60 -14.22 -18.66
CA ILE A 260 13.14 -13.38 -17.58
C ILE A 260 12.25 -13.53 -16.36
N GLY A 261 12.78 -13.20 -15.19
CA GLY A 261 12.07 -13.18 -13.92
C GLY A 261 12.40 -11.90 -13.16
N GLY A 262 12.47 -12.00 -11.84
CA GLY A 262 12.70 -10.85 -10.97
C GLY A 262 11.41 -10.16 -10.55
N THR A 263 11.47 -9.50 -9.40
CA THR A 263 10.48 -8.52 -8.97
C THR A 263 10.39 -7.34 -9.93
N SER A 264 11.44 -7.13 -10.74
CA SER A 264 11.44 -6.31 -11.96
C SER A 264 10.38 -6.70 -12.98
N ALA A 265 10.01 -7.97 -13.12
CA ALA A 265 8.88 -8.37 -13.96
C ALA A 265 7.53 -8.24 -13.22
N SER A 266 7.56 -8.38 -11.89
CA SER A 266 6.37 -8.32 -11.02
C SER A 266 5.75 -6.93 -10.96
N ALA A 267 6.55 -5.89 -10.71
CA ALA A 267 6.10 -4.50 -10.59
C ALA A 267 5.35 -3.98 -11.85
N PRO A 268 5.90 -4.05 -13.08
CA PRO A 268 5.19 -3.63 -14.29
C PRO A 268 4.00 -4.53 -14.62
N SER A 269 4.07 -5.83 -14.33
CA SER A 269 2.92 -6.73 -14.49
C SER A 269 1.74 -6.32 -13.60
N LEU A 270 2.02 -5.96 -12.33
CA LEU A 270 1.01 -5.41 -11.43
C LEU A 270 0.53 -4.02 -11.90
N ALA A 271 1.39 -3.20 -12.51
CA ALA A 271 0.97 -1.92 -13.11
C ALA A 271 -0.12 -2.13 -14.17
N SER A 272 0.05 -3.15 -15.01
CA SER A 272 -0.94 -3.53 -16.02
C SER A 272 -2.26 -3.98 -15.40
N VAL A 273 -2.20 -4.79 -14.33
CA VAL A 273 -3.40 -5.17 -13.57
C VAL A 273 -4.09 -3.95 -12.96
N LEU A 274 -3.34 -3.05 -12.34
CA LEU A 274 -3.91 -1.85 -11.72
C LEU A 274 -4.49 -0.88 -12.75
N ALA A 275 -4.04 -0.87 -14.01
CA ALA A 275 -4.67 -0.09 -15.06
C ALA A 275 -6.09 -0.58 -15.36
N LEU A 276 -6.34 -1.89 -15.33
CA LEU A 276 -7.70 -2.44 -15.42
C LEU A 276 -8.56 -2.02 -14.21
N VAL A 277 -7.99 -2.10 -13.00
CA VAL A 277 -8.66 -1.68 -11.76
C VAL A 277 -9.00 -0.18 -11.80
N ALA A 278 -8.06 0.65 -12.25
CA ALA A 278 -8.23 2.10 -12.38
C ALA A 278 -9.28 2.46 -13.43
N GLU A 279 -9.38 1.72 -14.54
CA GLU A 279 -10.46 1.90 -15.51
C GLU A 279 -11.83 1.56 -14.89
N GLN A 280 -11.93 0.43 -14.16
CA GLN A 280 -13.16 0.06 -13.47
C GLN A 280 -13.60 1.13 -12.47
N MET A 281 -12.65 1.66 -11.68
CA MET A 281 -12.89 2.73 -10.72
C MET A 281 -13.37 3.99 -11.42
N ALA A 282 -12.70 4.40 -12.49
CA ALA A 282 -13.09 5.58 -13.25
C ALA A 282 -14.51 5.46 -13.84
N ARG A 283 -14.89 4.29 -14.36
CA ARG A 283 -16.24 4.02 -14.85
C ARG A 283 -17.29 4.09 -13.74
N ALA A 284 -16.93 3.75 -12.50
CA ALA A 284 -17.84 3.73 -11.35
C ALA A 284 -17.96 5.09 -10.65
N THR A 285 -16.86 5.82 -10.47
CA THR A 285 -16.79 7.01 -9.61
C THR A 285 -16.33 8.29 -10.31
N GLY A 286 -15.82 8.18 -11.55
CA GLY A 286 -15.25 9.31 -12.28
C GLY A 286 -13.86 9.76 -11.81
N THR A 287 -13.18 8.99 -10.94
CA THR A 287 -11.83 9.32 -10.46
C THR A 287 -10.74 9.07 -11.52
N ASN A 288 -9.68 9.87 -11.44
CA ASN A 288 -8.48 9.71 -12.27
C ASN A 288 -7.32 9.19 -11.42
N GLY A 289 -6.88 7.96 -11.71
CA GLY A 289 -5.88 7.24 -10.94
C GLY A 289 -6.39 6.67 -9.60
N LEU A 290 -5.57 5.82 -8.98
CA LEU A 290 -5.88 5.17 -7.69
C LEU A 290 -5.21 5.89 -6.51
N GLY A 291 -4.24 6.77 -6.74
CA GLY A 291 -3.53 7.51 -5.69
C GLY A 291 -2.78 6.61 -4.71
N GLN A 292 -2.79 6.99 -3.43
CA GLN A 292 -2.22 6.18 -2.35
C GLN A 292 -3.12 4.97 -2.05
N LEU A 293 -2.71 3.78 -2.47
CA LEU A 293 -3.52 2.55 -2.33
C LEU A 293 -3.14 1.70 -1.12
N LEU A 294 -1.97 1.89 -0.50
CA LEU A 294 -1.49 1.06 0.60
C LEU A 294 -2.48 0.95 1.76
N PRO A 295 -3.09 2.06 2.26
CA PRO A 295 -4.02 1.93 3.37
C PRO A 295 -5.20 1.00 3.05
N THR A 296 -5.72 1.09 1.84
CA THR A 296 -6.78 0.21 1.33
C THR A 296 -6.30 -1.23 1.21
N LEU A 297 -5.13 -1.50 0.62
CA LEU A 297 -4.62 -2.87 0.52
C LEU A 297 -4.49 -3.53 1.91
N TYR A 298 -3.95 -2.80 2.88
CA TYR A 298 -3.78 -3.30 4.24
C TYR A 298 -5.10 -3.55 4.96
N ARG A 299 -6.09 -2.66 4.83
CA ARG A 299 -7.42 -2.92 5.37
C ARG A 299 -8.03 -4.17 4.72
N LEU A 300 -8.01 -4.25 3.39
CA LEU A 300 -8.60 -5.38 2.66
C LEU A 300 -7.96 -6.72 3.05
N GLY A 301 -6.64 -6.74 3.27
CA GLY A 301 -5.91 -7.91 3.74
C GLY A 301 -6.27 -8.28 5.18
N SER A 302 -6.36 -7.29 6.06
CA SER A 302 -6.78 -7.48 7.46
C SER A 302 -8.21 -8.01 7.57
N GLU A 303 -9.15 -7.41 6.85
CA GLU A 303 -10.55 -7.84 6.81
C GLU A 303 -10.66 -9.27 6.27
N GLN A 304 -9.90 -9.62 5.21
CA GLN A 304 -9.83 -10.98 4.68
C GLN A 304 -9.33 -11.96 5.75
N MET A 305 -8.23 -11.65 6.43
CA MET A 305 -7.64 -12.50 7.47
C MET A 305 -8.55 -12.70 8.68
N ARG A 306 -9.42 -11.74 8.94
CA ARG A 306 -10.39 -11.79 10.04
C ARG A 306 -11.72 -12.43 9.63
N GLY A 307 -11.85 -12.89 8.38
CA GLY A 307 -13.07 -13.48 7.85
C GLY A 307 -14.22 -12.48 7.67
N LEU A 308 -13.92 -11.17 7.65
CA LEU A 308 -14.90 -10.11 7.48
C LEU A 308 -15.26 -9.87 6.01
N ARG A 309 -14.51 -10.45 5.08
CA ARG A 309 -14.78 -10.34 3.64
C ARG A 309 -14.24 -11.53 2.84
N ALA A 310 -14.75 -11.66 1.62
CA ALA A 310 -14.24 -12.60 0.64
C ALA A 310 -12.79 -12.26 0.23
N PRO A 311 -12.00 -13.25 -0.22
CA PRO A 311 -10.62 -13.03 -0.60
C PRO A 311 -10.44 -11.97 -1.70
N VAL A 312 -9.51 -11.05 -1.48
CA VAL A 312 -8.94 -10.14 -2.51
C VAL A 312 -7.48 -10.45 -2.80
N PHE A 313 -6.80 -11.09 -1.86
CA PHE A 313 -5.46 -11.61 -2.07
C PHE A 313 -5.48 -13.13 -2.02
N ARG A 314 -4.77 -13.76 -2.92
CA ARG A 314 -4.38 -15.16 -2.78
C ARG A 314 -3.19 -15.20 -1.82
N ASP A 315 -3.46 -15.65 -0.60
CA ASP A 315 -2.46 -15.77 0.45
C ASP A 315 -1.37 -16.79 0.06
N VAL A 316 -0.10 -16.42 0.26
CA VAL A 316 1.07 -17.25 -0.05
C VAL A 316 1.69 -17.67 1.27
N ALA A 317 1.31 -18.83 1.77
CA ALA A 317 1.69 -19.28 3.12
C ALA A 317 2.82 -20.32 3.13
N THR A 318 3.54 -20.49 2.01
CA THR A 318 4.58 -21.53 1.86
C THR A 318 5.83 -21.00 1.17
N GLY A 319 7.00 -21.39 1.67
CA GLY A 319 8.30 -20.97 1.16
C GLY A 319 9.01 -20.00 2.10
N THR A 320 10.14 -19.47 1.64
CA THR A 320 10.96 -18.50 2.37
C THR A 320 11.72 -17.66 1.36
N ASN A 321 12.01 -16.41 1.67
CA ASN A 321 12.92 -15.59 0.88
C ASN A 321 14.38 -15.61 1.39
N ALA A 322 14.75 -16.64 2.15
CA ALA A 322 16.14 -16.90 2.51
C ALA A 322 16.92 -17.39 1.28
N PHE A 323 17.45 -16.46 0.50
CA PHE A 323 18.23 -16.74 -0.71
C PHE A 323 19.53 -17.45 -0.34
N ASP A 324 19.85 -18.55 -1.04
CA ASP A 324 20.98 -19.44 -0.71
C ASP A 324 21.01 -19.93 0.75
N GLY A 325 19.86 -19.96 1.43
CA GLY A 325 19.73 -20.38 2.83
C GLY A 325 20.22 -19.35 3.84
N HIS A 326 20.42 -18.10 3.41
CA HIS A 326 20.91 -17.00 4.22
C HIS A 326 19.82 -15.94 4.41
N GLY A 327 19.86 -15.22 5.55
CA GLY A 327 18.96 -14.12 5.94
C GLY A 327 17.62 -14.02 5.19
N GLY A 328 16.53 -14.41 5.84
CA GLY A 328 15.21 -14.30 5.23
C GLY A 328 14.08 -14.66 6.18
N PHE A 329 12.88 -14.64 5.63
CA PHE A 329 11.63 -14.76 6.35
C PHE A 329 10.78 -15.86 5.72
N PRO A 330 10.22 -16.79 6.54
CA PRO A 330 9.28 -17.75 6.03
C PRO A 330 7.94 -17.08 5.69
N ALA A 331 7.29 -17.58 4.65
CA ALA A 331 5.89 -17.25 4.40
C ALA A 331 4.98 -17.85 5.49
N THR A 332 3.90 -17.15 5.82
CA THR A 332 2.93 -17.58 6.85
C THR A 332 1.51 -17.24 6.41
N THR A 333 0.49 -17.72 7.14
CA THR A 333 -0.88 -17.30 6.85
C THR A 333 -1.07 -15.80 7.09
N GLY A 334 -1.52 -15.09 6.07
CA GLY A 334 -1.74 -13.64 6.11
C GLY A 334 -0.49 -12.86 5.73
N PHE A 335 -0.31 -11.67 6.31
CA PHE A 335 0.82 -10.84 5.94
C PHE A 335 2.15 -11.42 6.44
N ASP A 336 3.12 -11.59 5.53
CA ASP A 336 4.50 -11.94 5.84
C ASP A 336 5.55 -11.08 5.12
N LEU A 337 6.80 -11.19 5.56
CA LEU A 337 7.92 -10.38 5.03
C LEU A 337 8.55 -10.97 3.75
N ALA A 338 7.98 -12.03 3.19
CA ALA A 338 8.44 -12.62 1.93
C ALA A 338 7.52 -12.25 0.76
N THR A 339 6.22 -12.17 1.02
CA THR A 339 5.17 -11.99 0.00
C THR A 339 4.07 -11.00 0.35
N GLY A 340 4.16 -10.35 1.51
CA GLY A 340 3.17 -9.35 1.95
C GLY A 340 1.81 -10.01 2.14
N TRP A 341 0.74 -9.41 1.62
CA TRP A 341 -0.60 -10.02 1.61
C TRP A 341 -0.77 -11.15 0.58
N GLY A 342 0.26 -11.44 -0.22
CA GLY A 342 0.21 -12.36 -1.34
C GLY A 342 -0.29 -11.69 -2.62
N ALA A 343 -0.88 -12.49 -3.51
CA ALA A 343 -1.19 -12.05 -4.87
C ALA A 343 -2.56 -11.39 -5.00
N PRO A 344 -2.65 -10.12 -5.46
CA PRO A 344 -3.93 -9.46 -5.64
C PRO A 344 -4.74 -10.13 -6.77
N LEU A 345 -6.03 -10.32 -6.51
CA LEU A 345 -7.02 -10.79 -7.47
C LEU A 345 -7.68 -9.57 -8.11
N ALA A 346 -7.41 -9.33 -9.40
CA ALA A 346 -7.75 -8.06 -10.05
C ALA A 346 -9.24 -7.71 -9.98
N ASP A 347 -10.11 -8.69 -10.24
CA ASP A 347 -11.57 -8.55 -10.19
C ASP A 347 -12.09 -8.26 -8.79
N ALA A 348 -11.63 -9.02 -7.79
CA ALA A 348 -12.00 -8.83 -6.40
C ALA A 348 -11.46 -7.50 -5.84
N LEU A 349 -10.23 -7.12 -6.22
CA LEU A 349 -9.63 -5.83 -5.86
C LEU A 349 -10.44 -4.69 -6.48
N ALA A 350 -10.76 -4.76 -7.78
CA ALA A 350 -11.58 -3.77 -8.46
C ALA A 350 -12.94 -3.59 -7.77
N ALA A 351 -13.64 -4.68 -7.47
CA ALA A 351 -14.90 -4.61 -6.73
C ALA A 351 -14.73 -3.96 -5.33
N ALA A 352 -13.64 -4.26 -4.64
CA ALA A 352 -13.37 -3.75 -3.30
C ALA A 352 -13.01 -2.26 -3.27
N VAL A 353 -12.35 -1.74 -4.31
CA VAL A 353 -11.95 -0.32 -4.38
C VAL A 353 -13.00 0.56 -5.06
N THR A 354 -13.95 -0.02 -5.80
CA THR A 354 -15.06 0.70 -6.46
C THR A 354 -16.33 0.85 -5.62
N GLY A 355 -16.43 0.16 -4.48
CA GLY A 355 -17.48 0.43 -3.49
C GLY A 355 -17.35 1.85 -2.92
N PRO A 356 -18.37 2.37 -2.20
CA PRO A 356 -18.18 3.58 -1.40
C PRO A 356 -16.96 3.34 -0.51
N GLY A 357 -15.90 4.11 -0.78
CA GLY A 357 -14.63 3.90 -0.11
C GLY A 357 -14.77 4.34 1.33
N ARG A 358 -14.45 3.44 2.26
CA ARG A 358 -14.23 3.81 3.66
C ARG A 358 -13.19 4.91 3.67
N CYS A 359 -13.50 6.05 4.31
CA CYS A 359 -12.49 7.07 4.53
C CYS A 359 -11.38 6.42 5.35
N GLU A 360 -10.22 6.28 4.74
CA GLU A 360 -9.16 5.44 5.25
C GLU A 360 -7.86 6.22 5.39
N PHE A 361 -7.34 6.24 6.61
CA PHE A 361 -5.97 6.63 6.98
C PHE A 361 -5.44 7.99 6.49
N ASP A 362 -6.27 8.83 5.88
CA ASP A 362 -6.01 10.24 5.62
C ASP A 362 -6.38 11.09 6.85
N ILE A 363 -5.75 12.27 6.99
CA ILE A 363 -6.10 13.26 8.01
C ILE A 363 -7.57 13.68 7.94
N GLY A 364 -8.21 13.53 6.79
CA GLY A 364 -9.66 13.73 6.60
C GLY A 364 -10.54 12.79 7.43
N CYS A 365 -10.04 11.62 7.85
CA CYS A 365 -10.82 10.58 8.54
C CYS A 365 -10.58 10.56 10.05
N MET A 366 -9.62 11.34 10.55
CA MET A 366 -9.34 11.45 11.97
C MET A 366 -10.25 12.46 12.64
N VAL A 367 -10.85 12.06 13.76
CA VAL A 367 -11.62 12.91 14.64
C VAL A 367 -10.65 13.73 15.50
N PRO A 368 -10.54 15.05 15.26
CA PRO A 368 -9.55 15.87 15.93
C PRO A 368 -9.79 15.94 17.44
N ALA A 369 -8.70 16.02 18.21
CA ALA A 369 -8.81 16.24 19.65
C ALA A 369 -9.52 17.58 19.96
N ARG A 370 -10.38 17.58 20.98
CA ARG A 370 -10.98 18.82 21.47
C ARG A 370 -10.01 19.53 22.41
N GLY A 371 -9.73 20.80 22.15
CA GLY A 371 -8.92 21.63 23.05
C GLY A 371 -8.13 22.72 22.31
N PRO A 372 -7.09 23.27 22.95
CA PRO A 372 -6.20 24.24 22.33
C PRO A 372 -5.54 23.66 21.07
N LYS A 373 -5.57 24.39 19.95
CA LYS A 373 -4.98 23.95 18.67
C LYS A 373 -3.52 23.49 18.79
N ARG A 374 -2.75 24.11 19.71
CA ARG A 374 -1.34 23.75 20.01
C ARG A 374 -1.12 22.33 20.54
N ARG A 375 -2.19 21.60 20.89
CA ARG A 375 -2.14 20.22 21.40
C ARG A 375 -3.07 19.27 20.63
N ALA A 376 -3.68 19.73 19.54
CA ALA A 376 -4.66 18.95 18.79
C ALA A 376 -4.03 17.70 18.14
N CYS A 377 -2.79 17.84 17.67
CA CYS A 377 -1.99 16.77 17.08
C CYS A 377 -1.53 15.68 18.05
N THR A 378 -1.65 15.88 19.37
CA THR A 378 -1.07 14.93 20.35
C THR A 378 -1.75 13.56 20.26
N GLY A 379 -3.04 13.51 19.96
CA GLY A 379 -3.63 12.33 19.38
C GLY A 379 -5.11 12.41 19.05
N GLU A 380 -5.49 11.70 18.00
CA GLU A 380 -6.78 11.76 17.33
C GLU A 380 -7.36 10.36 17.15
N TRP A 381 -8.68 10.24 17.20
CA TRP A 381 -9.33 8.96 16.94
C TRP A 381 -9.42 8.74 15.43
N LEU A 382 -8.97 7.58 14.96
CA LEU A 382 -9.24 7.07 13.64
C LEU A 382 -10.54 6.27 13.69
N LEU A 383 -11.43 6.49 12.72
CA LEU A 383 -12.66 5.75 12.53
C LEU A 383 -12.75 5.35 11.06
N GLU A 384 -12.89 4.05 10.79
CA GLU A 384 -13.06 3.54 9.42
C GLU A 384 -14.56 3.51 9.08
N GLN A 385 -15.03 4.44 8.26
CA GLN A 385 -16.41 4.51 7.75
C GLN A 385 -16.45 5.35 6.47
N ASP A 386 -17.50 5.24 5.66
CA ASP A 386 -17.63 5.95 4.39
C ASP A 386 -18.16 7.38 4.62
N VAL A 387 -19.11 7.52 5.53
CA VAL A 387 -19.80 8.78 5.80
C VAL A 387 -19.54 9.26 7.21
N PHE A 388 -19.02 10.49 7.32
CA PHE A 388 -18.81 11.16 8.61
C PHE A 388 -19.88 12.19 8.86
N ALA A 389 -20.37 12.21 10.10
CA ALA A 389 -20.84 13.47 10.65
C ALA A 389 -19.64 14.44 10.65
N ALA A 390 -19.68 15.42 9.75
CA ALA A 390 -18.62 16.39 9.57
C ALA A 390 -19.11 17.83 9.80
N ARG A 391 -18.21 18.71 10.22
CA ARG A 391 -18.45 20.15 10.32
C ARG A 391 -17.23 20.87 9.77
N HIS A 392 -17.45 21.77 8.81
CA HIS A 392 -16.39 22.48 8.09
C HIS A 392 -15.36 21.54 7.45
N GLY A 393 -15.83 20.42 6.88
CA GLY A 393 -14.98 19.42 6.23
C GLY A 393 -14.17 18.54 7.19
N LEU A 394 -14.43 18.60 8.50
CA LEU A 394 -13.73 17.78 9.50
C LEU A 394 -14.70 16.84 10.24
N PRO A 395 -14.32 15.58 10.49
CA PRO A 395 -15.08 14.68 11.34
C PRO A 395 -15.35 15.27 12.73
N VAL A 396 -16.61 15.22 13.17
CA VAL A 396 -16.98 15.65 14.51
C VAL A 396 -16.85 14.49 15.51
N SER A 397 -16.72 14.81 16.80
CA SER A 397 -16.54 13.79 17.83
C SER A 397 -17.75 12.88 18.09
N ARG A 398 -18.87 13.08 17.38
CA ARG A 398 -20.07 12.27 17.52
C ARG A 398 -20.39 11.71 16.15
N GLN A 399 -20.26 10.40 16.00
CA GLN A 399 -20.54 9.67 14.78
C GLN A 399 -21.79 8.82 15.03
N THR A 400 -22.67 8.77 14.05
CA THR A 400 -23.96 8.09 14.16
C THR A 400 -24.09 7.14 12.98
N CYS A 401 -24.43 5.90 13.28
CA CYS A 401 -24.65 4.86 12.30
C CYS A 401 -26.02 4.23 12.50
N ARG A 402 -26.61 3.70 11.42
CA ARG A 402 -27.84 2.91 11.45
C ARG A 402 -27.46 1.43 11.35
N ASP A 403 -28.04 0.62 12.21
CA ASP A 403 -27.87 -0.85 12.25
C ASP A 403 -28.23 -1.45 10.88
N GLY A 404 -27.29 -2.15 10.27
CA GLY A 404 -27.38 -2.70 8.91
C GLY A 404 -27.01 -1.76 7.77
N ASP A 405 -26.49 -0.55 8.04
CA ASP A 405 -26.00 0.37 7.01
C ASP A 405 -24.52 0.07 6.69
N PRO A 406 -24.20 -0.55 5.53
CA PRO A 406 -22.83 -0.96 5.21
C PRO A 406 -21.82 0.19 5.12
N GLU A 407 -22.28 1.44 5.02
CA GLU A 407 -21.41 2.63 4.95
C GLU A 407 -20.78 2.99 6.31
N CYS A 408 -21.36 2.56 7.43
CA CYS A 408 -20.89 2.89 8.77
C CYS A 408 -20.94 1.72 9.76
N ASP A 409 -21.70 0.67 9.41
CA ASP A 409 -21.85 -0.56 10.14
C ASP A 409 -21.01 -1.62 9.46
N VAL A 410 -19.89 -1.99 10.11
CA VAL A 410 -18.80 -2.72 9.46
C VAL A 410 -19.25 -4.08 8.91
N ASP A 411 -20.20 -4.73 9.58
CA ASP A 411 -20.75 -6.03 9.18
C ASP A 411 -21.97 -5.92 8.24
N GLY A 412 -22.54 -4.72 8.09
CA GLY A 412 -23.70 -4.44 7.25
C GLY A 412 -24.96 -5.23 7.63
N ALA A 413 -25.02 -5.81 8.84
CA ALA A 413 -26.11 -6.68 9.27
C ALA A 413 -27.06 -5.93 10.21
N ALA A 414 -28.37 -5.99 9.95
CA ALA A 414 -29.37 -5.45 10.87
C ALA A 414 -29.61 -6.42 12.04
N ASP A 415 -28.68 -6.47 13.00
CA ASP A 415 -28.61 -7.48 14.06
C ASP A 415 -28.90 -6.95 15.48
N GLY A 416 -29.18 -5.65 15.60
CA GLY A 416 -29.39 -4.95 16.86
C GLY A 416 -28.14 -4.29 17.44
N ARG A 417 -27.02 -4.25 16.71
CA ARG A 417 -25.80 -3.53 17.08
C ARG A 417 -25.18 -2.91 15.83
N CYS A 418 -24.40 -1.85 16.03
CA CYS A 418 -23.55 -1.32 14.97
C CYS A 418 -22.09 -1.62 15.31
N THR A 419 -21.33 -2.16 14.37
CA THR A 419 -19.90 -2.42 14.49
C THR A 419 -19.11 -1.28 13.85
N SER A 420 -18.16 -0.69 14.58
CA SER A 420 -17.29 0.36 14.04
C SER A 420 -15.82 0.11 14.36
N ASN A 421 -14.95 0.15 13.36
CA ASN A 421 -13.51 -0.02 13.54
C ASN A 421 -12.87 1.29 14.00
N VAL A 422 -12.24 1.26 15.18
CA VAL A 422 -11.66 2.47 15.82
C VAL A 422 -10.20 2.26 16.18
N GLY A 423 -9.35 3.24 15.88
CA GLY A 423 -7.95 3.30 16.31
C GLY A 423 -7.59 4.63 16.97
N LEU A 424 -6.46 4.69 17.67
CA LEU A 424 -5.91 5.94 18.20
C LEU A 424 -4.57 6.25 17.53
N CYS A 425 -4.44 7.47 17.01
CA CYS A 425 -3.22 7.96 16.38
C CYS A 425 -2.58 9.05 17.23
N LEU A 426 -1.27 8.94 17.48
CA LEU A 426 -0.46 9.91 18.22
C LEU A 426 0.34 10.80 17.27
N ASN A 427 0.72 11.99 17.76
CA ASN A 427 1.64 12.90 17.06
C ASN A 427 1.28 13.13 15.58
N VAL A 428 0.01 13.45 15.34
CA VAL A 428 -0.57 13.64 14.02
C VAL A 428 -0.07 14.95 13.41
N PHE A 429 0.71 14.90 12.34
CA PHE A 429 1.07 16.11 11.62
C PHE A 429 -0.16 16.66 10.87
N ASP A 430 -0.78 17.69 11.42
CA ASP A 430 -2.09 18.16 10.97
C ASP A 430 -1.97 19.33 10.00
N VAL A 431 -2.08 19.02 8.71
CA VAL A 431 -2.06 20.01 7.62
C VAL A 431 -3.46 20.50 7.24
N ARG A 432 -4.51 20.13 7.98
CA ARG A 432 -5.87 20.58 7.70
C ARG A 432 -5.96 22.07 8.00
N SER A 433 -6.61 22.83 7.11
CA SER A 433 -6.64 24.30 7.13
C SER A 433 -7.06 24.90 8.49
N ALA A 434 -7.93 24.21 9.23
CA ALA A 434 -8.36 24.62 10.56
C ALA A 434 -7.23 24.65 11.60
N PHE A 435 -6.12 23.95 11.38
CA PHE A 435 -5.00 23.81 12.30
C PHE A 435 -3.72 24.48 11.79
N LEU A 436 -3.77 25.18 10.66
CA LEU A 436 -2.66 25.99 10.17
C LEU A 436 -2.68 27.41 10.74
N ASN A 437 -1.49 28.02 10.88
CA ASN A 437 -1.34 29.44 11.16
C ASN A 437 -1.45 30.26 9.86
N ARG A 438 -1.39 31.59 9.96
CA ARG A 438 -1.50 32.49 8.79
C ARG A 438 -0.42 32.31 7.72
N LYS A 439 0.68 31.62 8.05
CA LYS A 439 1.79 31.29 7.13
C LYS A 439 1.67 29.88 6.55
N GLY A 440 0.56 29.17 6.78
CA GLY A 440 0.36 27.81 6.30
C GLY A 440 1.09 26.73 7.09
N VAL A 441 1.64 27.05 8.27
CA VAL A 441 2.38 26.08 9.11
C VAL A 441 1.47 25.53 10.21
N PRO A 442 1.48 24.21 10.50
CA PRO A 442 0.70 23.63 11.59
C PRO A 442 0.92 24.33 12.93
N VAL A 443 -0.17 24.63 13.63
CA VAL A 443 -0.17 25.30 14.95
C VAL A 443 0.25 24.36 16.06
N CYS A 444 0.04 23.06 15.87
CA CYS A 444 0.46 22.02 16.78
C CYS A 444 1.80 21.43 16.35
N GLU A 445 2.73 21.34 17.28
CA GLU A 445 4.02 20.70 17.05
C GLU A 445 4.00 19.31 17.70
N PRO A 446 4.25 18.22 16.94
CA PRO A 446 4.38 16.90 17.51
C PRO A 446 5.56 16.83 18.49
N GLY A 447 5.43 16.03 19.55
CA GLY A 447 6.49 15.89 20.55
C GLY A 447 6.37 14.60 21.35
N PRO A 448 7.34 14.26 22.21
CA PRO A 448 7.32 13.02 22.96
C PRO A 448 6.03 12.81 23.75
N VAL A 449 5.34 11.70 23.51
CA VAL A 449 4.20 11.22 24.30
C VAL A 449 4.75 10.28 25.36
N ARG A 450 4.41 10.54 26.64
CA ARG A 450 4.92 9.76 27.79
C ARG A 450 3.99 8.65 28.21
N ARG A 451 2.69 8.82 27.94
CA ARG A 451 1.65 7.88 28.38
C ARG A 451 0.35 8.13 27.62
N VAL A 452 -0.36 7.05 27.35
CA VAL A 452 -1.76 7.07 26.94
C VAL A 452 -2.59 6.34 28.01
N THR A 453 -3.73 6.90 28.40
CA THR A 453 -4.63 6.30 29.41
C THR A 453 -6.06 6.28 28.87
N LEU A 454 -6.62 5.08 28.72
CA LEU A 454 -8.04 4.89 28.41
C LEU A 454 -8.89 5.27 29.63
N LEU A 455 -9.77 6.25 29.47
CA LEU A 455 -10.71 6.71 30.50
C LEU A 455 -12.14 6.23 30.26
N SER A 456 -12.48 5.88 29.02
CA SER A 456 -13.80 5.37 28.64
C SER A 456 -13.66 4.48 27.40
N PRO A 457 -14.27 3.29 27.38
CA PRO A 457 -15.16 2.74 28.41
C PRO A 457 -14.46 2.47 29.75
N GLY A 458 -15.18 2.64 30.86
CA GLY A 458 -14.60 2.61 32.20
C GLY A 458 -14.34 1.19 32.72
N ALA A 459 -13.45 1.06 33.70
CA ALA A 459 -13.09 -0.24 34.31
C ALA A 459 -14.28 -0.98 34.97
N HIS A 460 -15.36 -0.28 35.31
CA HIS A 460 -16.50 -0.82 36.07
C HIS A 460 -17.80 -0.91 35.25
N THR A 461 -17.72 -0.97 33.91
CA THR A 461 -18.91 -1.24 33.10
C THR A 461 -19.48 -2.62 33.44
N ARG A 462 -20.81 -2.72 33.54
CA ARG A 462 -21.53 -3.98 33.78
C ARG A 462 -22.04 -4.64 32.50
N ASP A 463 -21.97 -3.92 31.39
CA ASP A 463 -22.35 -4.42 30.08
C ASP A 463 -21.18 -5.24 29.51
N PRO A 464 -21.40 -6.53 29.18
CA PRO A 464 -20.35 -7.43 28.71
C PRO A 464 -19.79 -7.03 27.34
N VAL A 465 -20.61 -6.46 26.45
CA VAL A 465 -20.18 -5.98 25.13
C VAL A 465 -19.27 -4.77 25.31
N VAL A 466 -19.67 -3.83 26.16
CA VAL A 466 -18.87 -2.64 26.47
C VAL A 466 -17.58 -3.01 27.21
N ALA A 467 -17.59 -4.07 28.02
CA ALA A 467 -16.39 -4.61 28.66
C ALA A 467 -15.43 -5.22 27.62
N GLY A 468 -15.93 -6.02 26.67
CA GLY A 468 -15.15 -6.56 25.56
C GLY A 468 -14.50 -5.46 24.72
N ASN A 469 -15.27 -4.42 24.35
CA ASN A 469 -14.76 -3.24 23.65
C ASN A 469 -13.61 -2.56 24.41
N ARG A 470 -13.72 -2.43 25.74
CA ARG A 470 -12.68 -1.85 26.58
C ARG A 470 -11.40 -2.69 26.50
N ASP A 471 -11.52 -3.99 26.68
CA ASP A 471 -10.36 -4.89 26.76
C ASP A 471 -9.61 -4.90 25.41
N ALA A 472 -10.35 -4.91 24.30
CA ALA A 472 -9.79 -4.82 22.97
C ALA A 472 -9.10 -3.47 22.71
N LEU A 473 -9.69 -2.34 23.15
CA LEU A 473 -9.04 -1.02 23.10
C LEU A 473 -7.78 -0.96 23.98
N GLN A 474 -7.80 -1.55 25.17
CA GLN A 474 -6.63 -1.59 26.05
C GLN A 474 -5.49 -2.39 25.44
N ALA A 475 -5.80 -3.53 24.82
CA ALA A 475 -4.81 -4.32 24.09
C ALA A 475 -4.20 -3.52 22.92
N ALA A 476 -5.04 -2.88 22.09
CA ALA A 476 -4.57 -2.07 20.97
C ALA A 476 -3.70 -0.87 21.43
N LEU A 477 -4.06 -0.21 22.53
CA LEU A 477 -3.26 0.86 23.13
C LEU A 477 -1.95 0.35 23.74
N GLY A 478 -1.95 -0.87 24.28
CA GLY A 478 -0.75 -1.53 24.82
C GLY A 478 0.26 -1.92 23.73
N ALA A 479 -0.20 -2.10 22.49
CA ALA A 479 0.63 -2.39 21.33
C ALA A 479 1.29 -1.13 20.71
N LEU A 480 0.98 0.07 21.22
CA LEU A 480 1.70 1.28 20.81
C LEU A 480 3.19 1.17 21.15
N PRO A 481 4.05 1.91 20.43
CA PRO A 481 5.49 1.95 20.69
C PRO A 481 5.81 2.22 22.17
N THR A 482 6.95 1.70 22.64
CA THR A 482 7.40 1.93 24.02
C THR A 482 7.49 3.43 24.32
N PHE A 483 6.90 3.83 25.46
CA PHE A 483 6.88 5.22 25.89
C PHE A 483 8.12 5.57 26.72
N PRO A 484 8.68 6.80 26.59
CA PRO A 484 8.18 7.91 25.78
C PRO A 484 8.45 7.71 24.29
N THR A 485 7.44 7.96 23.45
CA THR A 485 7.56 7.87 21.99
C THR A 485 7.52 9.26 21.36
N SER A 486 8.49 9.55 20.49
CA SER A 486 8.50 10.73 19.62
C SER A 486 7.99 10.39 18.21
N LEU A 487 7.59 9.14 17.96
CA LEU A 487 7.15 8.70 16.64
C LEU A 487 5.99 9.57 16.18
N ARG A 488 6.16 10.14 14.99
CA ARG A 488 5.11 10.88 14.31
C ARG A 488 4.11 9.88 13.77
N ALA A 489 2.85 10.26 13.85
CA ALA A 489 1.79 9.51 13.23
C ALA A 489 1.68 8.04 13.68
N ALA A 490 2.17 7.61 14.84
CA ALA A 490 1.98 6.24 15.31
C ALA A 490 0.50 5.96 15.65
N CYS A 491 -0.12 4.93 15.07
CA CYS A 491 -1.49 4.52 15.37
C CYS A 491 -1.56 3.13 16.01
N THR A 492 -2.66 2.84 16.71
CA THR A 492 -3.00 1.48 17.10
C THR A 492 -3.57 0.68 15.92
N ALA A 493 -3.61 -0.64 16.09
CA ALA A 493 -4.60 -1.50 15.44
C ALA A 493 -6.00 -0.88 15.50
N THR A 494 -6.80 -0.98 14.44
CA THR A 494 -8.23 -0.66 14.55
C THR A 494 -8.98 -1.82 15.19
N VAL A 495 -9.83 -1.49 16.15
CA VAL A 495 -10.58 -2.45 16.96
C VAL A 495 -12.05 -2.38 16.55
N PRO A 496 -12.70 -3.51 16.26
CA PRO A 496 -14.14 -3.53 15.98
C PRO A 496 -14.87 -3.28 17.30
N LEU A 497 -15.49 -2.12 17.46
CA LEU A 497 -16.27 -1.81 18.64
C LEU A 497 -17.74 -2.01 18.35
N GLU A 498 -18.39 -2.85 19.15
CA GLU A 498 -19.83 -3.08 19.04
C GLU A 498 -20.61 -2.02 19.84
N VAL A 499 -21.59 -1.40 19.21
CA VAL A 499 -22.49 -0.42 19.85
C VAL A 499 -23.90 -1.02 19.88
N PRO A 500 -24.28 -1.73 20.96
CA PRO A 500 -25.59 -2.37 21.05
C PRO A 500 -26.69 -1.32 21.13
N LEU A 501 -27.83 -1.59 20.49
CA LEU A 501 -29.04 -0.79 20.67
C LEU A 501 -29.51 -0.82 22.12
N GLY A 502 -30.11 0.27 22.56
CA GLY A 502 -30.76 0.36 23.86
C GLY A 502 -32.07 -0.43 23.90
N ALA A 503 -32.50 -0.80 25.11
CA ALA A 503 -33.74 -1.53 25.33
C ALA A 503 -34.94 -0.93 24.58
N GLY A 504 -35.69 -1.78 23.89
CA GLY A 504 -36.85 -1.39 23.08
C GLY A 504 -36.50 -0.66 21.78
N GLY A 505 -35.35 -0.97 21.17
CA GLY A 505 -34.92 -0.38 19.89
C GLY A 505 -34.50 1.09 19.99
N ARG A 506 -34.10 1.54 21.18
CA ARG A 506 -33.62 2.93 21.38
C ARG A 506 -32.19 3.06 20.89
N PRO A 507 -31.74 4.27 20.51
CA PRO A 507 -30.35 4.47 20.11
C PRO A 507 -29.33 4.02 21.16
N GLY A 508 -28.40 3.16 20.74
CA GLY A 508 -27.23 2.74 21.49
C GLY A 508 -26.15 3.83 21.53
N ARG A 509 -25.30 3.84 22.57
CA ARG A 509 -24.20 4.82 22.67
C ARG A 509 -22.95 4.22 23.31
N LEU A 510 -21.80 4.41 22.66
CA LEU A 510 -20.48 4.09 23.19
C LEU A 510 -19.61 5.36 23.24
N ASN A 511 -19.09 5.68 24.42
CA ASN A 511 -18.19 6.83 24.60
C ASN A 511 -16.75 6.37 24.76
N LEU A 512 -15.87 6.91 23.92
CA LEU A 512 -14.44 6.67 23.95
C LEU A 512 -13.72 7.92 24.42
N ARG A 513 -12.84 7.77 25.41
CA ARG A 513 -12.06 8.89 25.96
C ARG A 513 -10.67 8.40 26.31
N VAL A 514 -9.65 9.09 25.81
CA VAL A 514 -8.26 8.88 26.18
C VAL A 514 -7.63 10.17 26.68
N ARG A 515 -6.77 10.05 27.70
CA ARG A 515 -5.84 11.10 28.09
C ARG A 515 -4.46 10.76 27.53
N ILE A 516 -3.81 11.73 26.89
CA ILE A 516 -2.50 11.57 26.28
C ILE A 516 -1.56 12.58 26.92
N ASP A 517 -0.55 12.10 27.63
CA ASP A 517 0.40 12.94 28.36
C ASP A 517 1.59 13.27 27.44
N GLY A 518 1.48 14.36 26.67
CA GLY A 518 2.49 14.80 25.70
C GLY A 518 3.49 15.83 26.23
N ALA A 519 4.54 16.11 25.44
CA ALA A 519 5.60 17.06 25.77
C ALA A 519 5.10 18.49 26.04
N HIS A 520 4.00 18.89 25.40
CA HIS A 520 3.37 20.21 25.57
C HIS A 520 2.24 20.22 26.63
N GLY A 521 2.12 19.15 27.41
CA GLY A 521 1.09 18.93 28.43
C GLY A 521 0.03 17.90 28.02
N PRO A 522 -0.91 17.54 28.93
CA PRO A 522 -1.92 16.55 28.64
C PRO A 522 -2.93 17.04 27.58
N ALA A 523 -3.32 16.13 26.70
CA ALA A 523 -4.37 16.29 25.70
C ALA A 523 -5.49 15.26 25.94
N MET A 524 -6.71 15.60 25.50
CA MET A 524 -7.89 14.75 25.62
C MET A 524 -8.48 14.50 24.25
N SER A 525 -8.59 13.23 23.86
CA SER A 525 -9.31 12.84 22.65
C SER A 525 -10.62 12.14 23.01
N ARG A 526 -11.69 12.44 22.26
CA ARG A 526 -13.05 11.96 22.53
C ARG A 526 -13.75 11.55 21.24
N LEU A 527 -14.42 10.40 21.28
CA LEU A 527 -15.31 9.92 20.23
C LEU A 527 -16.58 9.35 20.90
N THR A 528 -17.74 9.63 20.33
CA THR A 528 -19.02 9.05 20.72
C THR A 528 -19.60 8.37 19.48
N LEU A 529 -19.76 7.06 19.55
CA LEU A 529 -20.45 6.27 18.55
C LEU A 529 -21.91 6.11 18.98
N VAL A 530 -22.83 6.25 18.03
CA VAL A 530 -24.28 6.12 18.27
C VAL A 530 -24.84 5.15 17.24
N CYS A 531 -25.45 4.07 17.71
CA CYS A 531 -26.17 3.14 16.84
C CYS A 531 -27.66 3.48 16.86
N LEU A 532 -28.27 3.64 15.69
CA LEU A 532 -29.69 3.85 15.50
C LEU A 532 -30.35 2.53 15.03
N PRO A 533 -31.60 2.27 15.41
CA PRO A 533 -32.34 1.13 14.89
C PRO A 533 -32.47 1.21 13.35
N PRO A 534 -32.65 0.05 12.68
CA PRO A 534 -32.65 -0.09 11.22
C PRO A 534 -33.73 0.74 10.51
#